data_AF-A0A4Q7X7H1-F1
#
_entry.id   AF-A0A4Q7X7H1-F1
#
_cell.length_a   1.000
_cell.length_b   1.000
_cell.length_c   1.000
_cell.angle_alpha   90.00
_cell.angle_beta   90.00
_cell.angle_gamma   90.00
#
_symmetry.space_group_name_H-M   'P 1'
#
loop_
_entity.id
_entity.type
_entity.pdbx_description
1 polymer ?
#
loop_
_entity_poly.entity_id
_entity_poly.type
_entity_poly.pdbx_seq_one_letter_code
_entity_poly.pdbx_strand_id
1 'polypeptide(L)'
;MALGTAACSGSKSDDNKPDAAGSSNGSSSSTAPSSGASASSSGPEEKLPDLTAAQVVTAFAGKGYQCSTDEAYQTCAQGTTSIQVLIGKQPRPPVISLQATGVAAEATTKLSDFAPQALELAHVNPRGQIADWLKQQQGKAGQTTAGNWTVEFSTEADTDQPGAILTLTDKLCKADCGAE
;
A
#
# COMPACT_ATOMS: atom_id res chain seq x y z
N MET A 1 -15.08 50.67 -17.57
CA MET A 1 -16.53 50.48 -17.80
C MET A 1 -16.76 48.97 -17.64
N ALA A 2 -17.22 48.50 -16.48
CA ALA A 2 -18.65 48.33 -16.15
C ALA A 2 -19.31 47.41 -17.22
N LEU A 3 -19.99 46.31 -16.88
CA LEU A 3 -21.07 46.19 -15.91
C LEU A 3 -21.22 44.71 -15.50
N GLY A 4 -21.39 44.47 -14.20
CA GLY A 4 -22.02 43.25 -13.71
C GLY A 4 -23.55 43.38 -13.71
N THR A 5 -24.24 42.32 -13.29
CA THR A 5 -25.52 42.41 -12.56
C THR A 5 -25.76 41.09 -11.84
N ALA A 6 -26.10 41.21 -10.56
CA ALA A 6 -26.30 40.13 -9.60
C ALA A 6 -27.79 40.03 -9.18
N ALA A 7 -28.12 38.88 -8.58
CA ALA A 7 -29.15 38.63 -7.55
C ALA A 7 -30.63 38.72 -8.01
N CYS A 8 -31.64 38.09 -7.39
CA CYS A 8 -31.93 37.83 -5.98
C CYS A 8 -32.96 36.69 -5.83
N SER A 9 -33.03 36.07 -4.64
CA SER A 9 -34.32 35.83 -3.97
C SER A 9 -34.09 35.67 -2.46
N GLY A 10 -34.30 36.76 -1.74
CA GLY A 10 -34.66 36.77 -0.33
C GLY A 10 -35.85 37.71 -0.18
N SER A 11 -36.87 37.31 0.58
CA SER A 11 -38.02 38.16 0.90
C SER A 11 -38.13 38.35 2.41
N LYS A 12 -38.13 39.64 2.79
CA LYS A 12 -38.65 40.29 4.02
C LYS A 12 -37.89 40.02 5.32
N SER A 13 -37.66 40.98 6.22
CA SER A 13 -37.69 42.45 6.26
C SER A 13 -37.17 42.84 7.66
N ASP A 14 -36.39 43.93 7.73
CA ASP A 14 -36.24 45.00 8.75
C ASP A 14 -36.70 44.79 10.21
N ASP A 15 -36.13 45.39 11.27
CA ASP A 15 -34.99 46.28 11.55
C ASP A 15 -34.86 46.32 13.11
N ASN A 16 -33.90 47.08 13.64
CA ASN A 16 -33.72 47.56 15.03
C ASN A 16 -32.79 46.79 16.01
N LYS A 17 -31.57 47.34 16.10
CA LYS A 17 -30.60 47.40 17.24
C LYS A 17 -31.26 48.01 18.53
N PRO A 18 -30.58 48.17 19.71
CA PRO A 18 -29.38 47.54 20.31
C PRO A 18 -29.58 47.07 21.79
N ASP A 19 -28.51 46.55 22.40
CA ASP A 19 -28.05 46.76 23.80
C ASP A 19 -28.12 45.65 24.87
N ALA A 20 -27.05 45.68 25.69
CA ALA A 20 -26.85 45.21 27.07
C ALA A 20 -26.70 43.70 27.44
N ALA A 21 -25.46 43.40 27.87
CA ALA A 21 -25.05 42.81 29.16
C ALA A 21 -25.47 41.37 29.57
N GLY A 22 -24.46 40.59 29.97
CA GLY A 22 -24.67 39.43 30.86
C GLY A 22 -23.51 38.43 30.88
N SER A 23 -22.55 38.62 31.79
CA SER A 23 -21.61 37.56 32.22
C SER A 23 -22.34 36.54 33.10
N SER A 24 -22.05 35.23 32.97
CA SER A 24 -22.17 34.24 34.05
C SER A 24 -21.49 32.90 33.70
N ASN A 25 -20.35 32.68 34.36
CA ASN A 25 -19.73 31.45 34.90
C ASN A 25 -20.51 30.10 34.87
N GLY A 26 -19.80 28.97 34.66
CA GLY A 26 -20.23 27.66 35.22
C GLY A 26 -19.78 26.36 34.53
N SER A 27 -18.59 25.88 34.89
CA SER A 27 -18.07 24.49 35.04
C SER A 27 -18.68 23.25 34.35
N SER A 28 -17.79 22.53 33.65
CA SER A 28 -17.51 21.07 33.62
C SER A 28 -18.65 20.03 33.70
N SER A 29 -18.74 19.13 32.70
CA SER A 29 -18.37 17.68 32.83
C SER A 29 -18.89 16.81 31.67
N SER A 30 -17.94 16.08 31.06
CA SER A 30 -18.01 14.67 30.62
C SER A 30 -18.76 14.21 29.34
N THR A 31 -17.92 13.60 28.48
CA THR A 31 -18.09 12.35 27.70
C THR A 31 -18.81 12.33 26.36
N ALA A 32 -18.00 11.95 25.35
CA ALA A 32 -18.30 11.63 23.95
C ALA A 32 -19.15 10.34 23.79
N PRO A 33 -19.59 9.94 22.58
CA PRO A 33 -18.68 9.55 21.50
C PRO A 33 -19.06 10.19 20.15
N SER A 34 -18.13 10.96 19.56
CA SER A 34 -18.13 11.13 18.11
C SER A 34 -17.45 9.91 17.52
N SER A 35 -18.24 9.17 16.76
CA SER A 35 -17.85 8.03 15.93
C SER A 35 -16.51 8.27 15.26
N GLY A 36 -15.63 7.27 15.39
CA GLY A 36 -14.26 7.30 14.91
C GLY A 36 -14.17 7.74 13.46
N ALA A 37 -13.69 8.97 13.27
CA ALA A 37 -12.95 9.30 12.07
C ALA A 37 -11.71 8.42 12.10
N SER A 38 -11.65 7.45 11.18
CA SER A 38 -10.39 6.83 10.78
C SER A 38 -9.49 7.95 10.27
N ALA A 39 -8.71 8.53 11.17
CA ALA A 39 -7.59 9.36 10.82
C ALA A 39 -6.56 8.45 10.15
N SER A 40 -6.70 8.30 8.82
CA SER A 40 -5.61 7.92 7.94
C SER A 40 -4.50 8.91 8.17
N SER A 41 -3.65 8.60 9.15
CA SER A 41 -2.48 9.37 9.48
C SER A 41 -1.46 9.06 8.40
N SER A 42 -1.59 9.73 7.25
CA SER A 42 -0.58 9.78 6.21
C SER A 42 0.61 10.60 6.71
N GLY A 43 1.27 10.11 7.77
CA GLY A 43 2.62 10.53 8.11
C GLY A 43 3.59 10.02 7.04
N PRO A 44 4.78 10.61 6.90
CA PRO A 44 5.83 10.02 6.08
C PRO A 44 6.05 8.60 6.57
N GLU A 45 5.83 7.63 5.69
CA GLU A 45 6.06 6.23 5.99
C GLU A 45 7.49 6.06 6.50
N GLU A 46 7.64 5.43 7.67
CA GLU A 46 8.96 5.24 8.26
C GLU A 46 9.79 4.35 7.34
N LYS A 47 10.88 4.91 6.82
CA LYS A 47 11.78 4.22 5.91
C LYS A 47 12.51 3.12 6.68
N LEU A 48 12.15 1.88 6.39
CA LEU A 48 12.81 0.71 6.95
C LEU A 48 14.21 0.54 6.34
N PRO A 49 15.20 0.02 7.09
CA PRO A 49 16.52 -0.27 6.54
C PRO A 49 16.44 -1.41 5.52
N ASP A 50 17.28 -1.36 4.48
CA ASP A 50 17.31 -2.41 3.46
C ASP A 50 17.73 -3.77 4.08
N LEU A 51 17.04 -4.84 3.70
CA LEU A 51 17.34 -6.21 4.11
C LEU A 51 17.96 -7.00 2.98
N THR A 52 18.88 -7.90 3.31
CA THR A 52 19.40 -8.90 2.36
C THR A 52 18.35 -9.98 2.07
N ALA A 53 18.47 -10.69 0.95
CA ALA A 53 17.56 -11.77 0.58
C ALA A 53 17.38 -12.82 1.70
N ALA A 54 18.48 -13.20 2.37
CA ALA A 54 18.46 -14.14 3.49
C ALA A 54 17.69 -13.60 4.72
N GLN A 55 17.78 -12.30 5.00
CA GLN A 55 17.02 -11.67 6.09
C GLN A 55 15.54 -11.61 5.77
N VAL A 56 15.17 -11.29 4.52
CA VAL A 56 13.77 -11.34 4.07
C VAL A 56 13.21 -12.74 4.29
N VAL A 57 13.90 -13.77 3.80
CA VAL A 57 13.45 -15.15 3.96
C VAL A 57 13.36 -15.59 5.42
N THR A 58 14.33 -15.18 6.26
CA THR A 58 14.27 -15.44 7.70
C THR A 58 13.05 -14.78 8.35
N ALA A 59 12.67 -13.56 7.92
CA ALA A 59 11.47 -12.89 8.40
C ALA A 59 10.19 -13.64 8.03
N PHE A 60 10.08 -14.14 6.79
CA PHE A 60 8.95 -14.95 6.34
C PHE A 60 8.90 -16.33 7.02
N ALA A 61 10.03 -17.01 7.16
CA ALA A 61 10.13 -18.26 7.91
C ALA A 61 9.70 -18.07 9.38
N GLY A 62 10.10 -16.96 10.00
CA GLY A 62 9.66 -16.58 11.36
C GLY A 62 8.16 -16.31 11.49
N LYS A 63 7.46 -16.05 10.38
CA LYS A 63 5.99 -15.93 10.30
C LYS A 63 5.29 -17.25 9.95
N GLY A 64 6.04 -18.36 9.82
CA GLY A 64 5.50 -19.69 9.54
C GLY A 64 5.35 -20.01 8.06
N TYR A 65 5.98 -19.25 7.16
CA TYR A 65 6.07 -19.62 5.74
C TYR A 65 7.05 -20.77 5.55
N GLN A 66 6.74 -21.68 4.64
CA GLN A 66 7.66 -22.73 4.22
C GLN A 66 8.55 -22.20 3.11
N CYS A 67 9.85 -22.07 3.40
CA CYS A 67 10.82 -21.53 2.47
C CYS A 67 11.66 -22.64 1.84
N SER A 68 11.77 -22.62 0.52
CA SER A 68 12.66 -23.44 -0.27
C SER A 68 13.59 -22.57 -1.10
N THR A 69 14.74 -23.10 -1.46
CA THR A 69 15.68 -22.47 -2.39
C THR A 69 15.64 -23.24 -3.69
N ASP A 70 15.43 -22.53 -4.79
CA ASP A 70 15.38 -23.05 -6.15
C ASP A 70 16.34 -22.24 -7.02
N GLU A 71 17.48 -22.85 -7.35
CA GLU A 71 18.57 -22.22 -8.12
C GLU A 71 19.00 -20.85 -7.58
N ALA A 72 18.60 -19.77 -8.25
CA ALA A 72 18.90 -18.39 -7.87
C ALA A 72 17.80 -17.73 -7.02
N TYR A 73 16.69 -18.40 -6.78
CA TYR A 73 15.53 -17.87 -6.07
C TYR A 73 15.30 -18.54 -4.72
N GLN A 74 14.78 -17.77 -3.78
CA GLN A 74 14.25 -18.29 -2.53
C GLN A 74 12.75 -18.04 -2.47
N THR A 75 11.98 -19.11 -2.40
CA THR A 75 10.51 -19.06 -2.42
C THR A 75 9.98 -19.44 -1.05
N CYS A 76 9.24 -18.54 -0.41
CA CYS A 76 8.52 -18.79 0.83
C CYS A 76 7.02 -18.82 0.55
N ALA A 77 6.37 -19.95 0.80
CA ALA A 77 4.94 -20.14 0.54
C ALA A 77 4.15 -20.41 1.84
N GLN A 78 2.93 -19.90 1.89
CA GLN A 78 1.95 -20.19 2.93
C GLN A 78 0.55 -20.20 2.30
N GLY A 79 -0.09 -21.38 2.28
CA GLY A 79 -1.41 -21.54 1.69
C GLY A 79 -1.42 -21.18 0.20
N THR A 80 -2.22 -20.18 -0.18
CA THR A 80 -2.36 -19.70 -1.56
C THR A 80 -1.54 -18.44 -1.85
N THR A 81 -0.58 -18.10 -1.00
CA THR A 81 0.31 -16.94 -1.19
C THR A 81 1.76 -17.39 -1.11
N SER A 82 2.60 -16.79 -1.95
CA SER A 82 4.03 -17.02 -1.93
C SER A 82 4.79 -15.73 -2.19
N ILE A 83 6.02 -15.69 -1.69
CA ILE A 83 7.01 -14.68 -2.04
C ILE A 83 8.20 -15.40 -2.63
N GLN A 84 8.71 -14.88 -3.74
CA GLN A 84 9.93 -15.33 -4.37
C GLN A 84 10.92 -14.16 -4.34
N VAL A 85 12.14 -14.43 -3.88
CA VAL A 85 13.18 -13.42 -3.72
C VAL A 85 14.40 -13.88 -4.50
N LEU A 86 14.93 -13.04 -5.39
CA LEU A 86 16.18 -13.35 -6.07
C LEU A 86 17.35 -13.26 -5.07
N ILE A 87 18.08 -14.35 -4.94
CA ILE A 87 19.25 -14.46 -4.08
C ILE A 87 20.41 -13.76 -4.77
N GLY A 88 21.03 -12.82 -4.06
CA GLY A 88 22.20 -12.12 -4.56
C GLY A 88 23.11 -11.65 -3.42
N LYS A 89 24.31 -11.22 -3.77
CA LYS A 89 25.27 -10.59 -2.83
C LYS A 89 24.96 -9.12 -2.57
N GLN A 90 23.90 -8.60 -3.19
CA GLN A 90 23.49 -7.22 -3.06
C GLN A 90 22.96 -6.95 -1.65
N PRO A 91 23.14 -5.72 -1.11
CA PRO A 91 22.64 -5.35 0.22
C PRO A 91 21.10 -5.42 0.31
N ARG A 92 20.41 -5.41 -0.84
CA ARG A 92 18.97 -5.57 -0.98
C ARG A 92 18.68 -6.58 -2.10
N PRO A 93 17.65 -7.43 -1.98
CA PRO A 93 17.28 -8.31 -3.07
C PRO A 93 16.95 -7.51 -4.34
N PRO A 94 17.52 -7.90 -5.49
CA PRO A 94 17.29 -7.20 -6.75
C PRO A 94 15.87 -7.42 -7.30
N VAL A 95 15.26 -8.58 -7.02
CA VAL A 95 13.88 -8.90 -7.43
C VAL A 95 13.14 -9.53 -6.26
N ILE A 96 11.93 -9.03 -6.01
CA ILE A 96 10.96 -9.62 -5.09
C ILE A 96 9.65 -9.80 -5.85
N SER A 97 9.14 -11.03 -5.92
CA SER A 97 7.87 -11.34 -6.56
C SER A 97 6.90 -11.87 -5.51
N LEU A 98 5.76 -11.21 -5.35
CA LEU A 98 4.64 -11.67 -4.53
C LEU A 98 3.62 -12.34 -5.44
N GLN A 99 3.15 -13.51 -5.04
CA GLN A 99 2.23 -14.30 -5.85
C GLN A 99 1.05 -14.77 -5.00
N ALA A 100 -0.12 -14.85 -5.63
CA ALA A 100 -1.31 -15.44 -5.06
C ALA A 100 -1.95 -16.37 -6.09
N THR A 101 -2.32 -17.58 -5.66
CA THR A 101 -2.99 -18.57 -6.50
C THR A 101 -4.51 -18.54 -6.33
N GLY A 102 -5.23 -18.88 -7.39
CA GLY A 102 -6.69 -18.90 -7.46
C GLY A 102 -7.22 -18.14 -8.67
N VAL A 103 -8.54 -18.07 -8.84
CA VAL A 103 -9.13 -17.30 -9.94
C VAL A 103 -8.65 -15.85 -9.88
N ALA A 104 -8.38 -15.22 -11.03
CA ALA A 104 -7.69 -13.93 -11.11
C ALA A 104 -8.25 -12.84 -10.17
N ALA A 105 -9.58 -12.76 -10.02
CA ALA A 105 -10.22 -11.82 -9.10
C ALA A 105 -9.90 -12.11 -7.63
N GLU A 106 -10.05 -13.36 -7.18
CA GLU A 106 -9.73 -13.77 -5.80
C GLU A 106 -8.23 -13.67 -5.52
N ALA A 107 -7.40 -14.07 -6.47
CA ALA A 107 -5.94 -13.96 -6.38
C ALA A 107 -5.50 -12.49 -6.24
N THR A 108 -6.10 -11.58 -7.01
CA THR A 108 -5.83 -10.14 -6.90
C THR A 108 -6.20 -9.59 -5.53
N THR A 109 -7.38 -9.95 -5.00
CA THR A 109 -7.79 -9.53 -3.65
C THR A 109 -6.82 -10.06 -2.60
N LYS A 110 -6.52 -11.37 -2.63
CA LYS A 110 -5.55 -11.99 -1.71
C LYS A 110 -4.17 -11.32 -1.80
N LEU A 111 -3.70 -11.02 -3.00
CA LEU A 111 -2.43 -10.34 -3.21
C LEU A 111 -2.45 -8.91 -2.66
N SER A 112 -3.57 -8.20 -2.80
CA SER A 112 -3.75 -6.84 -2.27
C SER A 112 -3.82 -6.79 -0.74
N ASP A 113 -4.36 -7.84 -0.10
CA ASP A 113 -4.36 -8.02 1.35
C ASP A 113 -2.99 -8.47 1.89
N PHE A 114 -2.28 -9.34 1.14
CA PHE A 114 -0.96 -9.86 1.50
C PHE A 114 0.16 -8.83 1.30
N ALA A 115 0.11 -8.03 0.23
CA ALA A 115 1.19 -7.13 -0.17
C ALA A 115 1.65 -6.16 0.92
N PRO A 116 0.78 -5.46 1.68
CA PRO A 116 1.23 -4.55 2.72
C PRO A 116 2.13 -5.23 3.76
N GLN A 117 1.73 -6.40 4.25
CA GLN A 117 2.51 -7.16 5.22
C GLN A 117 3.79 -7.73 4.60
N ALA A 118 3.71 -8.23 3.37
CA ALA A 118 4.87 -8.79 2.68
C ALA A 118 5.94 -7.73 2.40
N LEU A 119 5.53 -6.55 1.95
CA LEU A 119 6.40 -5.41 1.69
C LEU A 119 7.02 -4.87 2.98
N GLU A 120 6.27 -4.87 4.08
CA GLU A 120 6.81 -4.54 5.40
C GLU A 120 7.86 -5.54 5.85
N LEU A 121 7.60 -6.85 5.77
CA LEU A 121 8.58 -7.89 6.12
C LEU A 121 9.83 -7.87 5.25
N ALA A 122 9.68 -7.53 3.98
CA ALA A 122 10.79 -7.37 3.04
C ALA A 122 11.47 -5.99 3.12
N HIS A 123 11.01 -5.10 4.00
CA HIS A 123 11.50 -3.73 4.16
C HIS A 123 11.53 -2.94 2.84
N VAL A 124 10.55 -3.17 1.97
CA VAL A 124 10.39 -2.43 0.72
C VAL A 124 9.91 -1.02 1.05
N ASN A 125 10.52 -0.01 0.42
CA ASN A 125 10.09 1.37 0.55
C ASN A 125 9.97 2.03 -0.85
N PRO A 126 8.90 2.78 -1.14
CA PRO A 126 7.74 3.09 -0.28
C PRO A 126 6.65 1.99 -0.36
N ARG A 127 6.42 1.25 0.73
CA ARG A 127 5.47 0.11 0.79
C ARG A 127 4.02 0.55 0.64
N GLY A 128 3.62 1.64 1.28
CA GLY A 128 2.26 2.17 1.24
C GLY A 128 1.86 2.60 -0.17
N GLN A 129 2.73 3.33 -0.86
CA GLN A 129 2.48 3.75 -2.25
C GLN A 129 2.33 2.54 -3.19
N ILE A 130 3.14 1.50 -3.00
CA ILE A 130 3.08 0.27 -3.81
C ILE A 130 1.77 -0.48 -3.54
N ALA A 131 1.39 -0.62 -2.27
CA ALA A 131 0.15 -1.28 -1.88
C ALA A 131 -1.10 -0.53 -2.38
N ASP A 132 -1.12 0.80 -2.29
CA ASP A 132 -2.21 1.62 -2.83
C ASP A 132 -2.31 1.50 -4.35
N TRP A 133 -1.17 1.54 -5.05
CA TRP A 133 -1.14 1.35 -6.49
C TRP A 133 -1.64 -0.04 -6.92
N LEU A 134 -1.28 -1.11 -6.19
CA LEU A 134 -1.76 -2.46 -6.45
C LEU A 134 -3.30 -2.53 -6.33
N LYS A 135 -3.87 -1.92 -5.28
CA LYS A 135 -5.33 -1.87 -5.09
C LYS A 135 -6.06 -1.16 -6.24
N GLN A 136 -5.42 -0.17 -6.86
CA GLN A 136 -5.97 0.53 -8.03
C GLN A 136 -6.00 -0.33 -9.30
N GLN A 137 -5.19 -1.39 -9.39
CA GLN A 137 -5.14 -2.24 -10.57
C GLN A 137 -6.43 -3.05 -10.75
N GLN A 138 -7.14 -3.40 -9.67
CA GLN A 138 -8.42 -4.15 -9.73
C GLN A 138 -8.37 -5.37 -10.67
N GLY A 139 -7.24 -6.06 -10.73
CA GLY A 139 -7.05 -7.26 -11.57
C GLY A 139 -6.61 -6.96 -13.01
N LYS A 140 -6.31 -5.71 -13.35
CA LYS A 140 -5.72 -5.33 -14.63
C LYS A 140 -4.21 -5.29 -14.53
N ALA A 141 -3.52 -5.92 -15.48
CA ALA A 141 -2.06 -5.82 -15.54
C ALA A 141 -1.62 -4.35 -15.70
N GLY A 142 -0.50 -4.01 -15.06
CA GLY A 142 0.02 -2.64 -15.06
C GLY A 142 1.43 -2.58 -14.52
N GLN A 143 2.12 -1.48 -14.80
CA GLN A 143 3.47 -1.23 -14.33
C GLN A 143 3.59 0.22 -13.82
N THR A 144 4.35 0.43 -12.76
CA THR A 144 4.67 1.75 -12.23
C THR A 144 6.10 1.82 -11.69
N THR A 145 6.55 3.02 -11.31
CA THR A 145 7.75 3.21 -10.51
C THR A 145 7.37 3.83 -9.17
N ALA A 146 7.87 3.23 -8.10
CA ALA A 146 7.69 3.72 -6.73
C ALA A 146 9.03 3.76 -6.01
N GLY A 147 9.54 4.96 -5.75
CA GLY A 147 10.88 5.15 -5.19
C GLY A 147 11.96 4.49 -6.05
N ASN A 148 12.67 3.52 -5.48
CA ASN A 148 13.74 2.78 -6.15
C ASN A 148 13.25 1.50 -6.84
N TRP A 149 11.94 1.25 -6.89
CA TRP A 149 11.39 0.00 -7.42
C TRP A 149 10.62 0.24 -8.71
N THR A 150 10.86 -0.61 -9.69
CA THR A 150 9.90 -0.86 -10.77
C THR A 150 8.93 -1.91 -10.27
N VAL A 151 7.64 -1.59 -10.31
CA VAL A 151 6.58 -2.46 -9.80
C VAL A 151 5.74 -2.88 -10.98
N GLU A 152 5.57 -4.17 -11.17
CA GLU A 152 4.80 -4.77 -12.25
C GLU A 152 3.77 -5.71 -11.65
N PHE A 153 2.51 -5.57 -12.07
CA PHE A 153 1.42 -6.42 -11.66
C PHE A 153 0.83 -7.09 -12.90
N SER A 154 0.61 -8.40 -12.79
CA SER A 154 0.05 -9.23 -13.85
C SER A 154 -0.90 -10.26 -13.24
N THR A 155 -1.91 -10.65 -14.01
CA THR A 155 -2.83 -11.74 -13.64
C THR A 155 -2.79 -12.81 -14.71
N GLU A 156 -2.73 -14.05 -14.30
CA GLU A 156 -2.82 -15.21 -15.16
C GLU A 156 -4.22 -15.81 -14.97
N ALA A 157 -5.07 -15.71 -15.99
CA ALA A 157 -6.44 -16.21 -15.95
C ALA A 157 -6.62 -17.50 -16.79
N ASP A 158 -5.80 -17.67 -17.83
CA ASP A 158 -5.94 -18.71 -18.86
C ASP A 158 -4.85 -19.80 -18.78
N THR A 159 -4.25 -19.98 -17.60
CA THR A 159 -3.19 -20.97 -17.35
C THR A 159 -3.70 -22.12 -16.47
N ASP A 160 -2.98 -23.25 -16.45
CA ASP A 160 -3.25 -24.40 -15.57
C ASP A 160 -3.21 -24.02 -14.07
N GLN A 161 -2.55 -22.90 -13.74
CA GLN A 161 -2.51 -22.31 -12.41
C GLN A 161 -2.84 -20.81 -12.48
N PRO A 162 -4.13 -20.44 -12.47
CA PRO A 162 -4.50 -19.04 -12.45
C PRO A 162 -4.01 -18.37 -11.16
N GLY A 163 -3.66 -17.09 -11.28
CA GLY A 163 -3.07 -16.35 -10.19
C GLY A 163 -2.85 -14.88 -10.48
N ALA A 164 -2.28 -14.21 -9.49
CA ALA A 164 -1.89 -12.81 -9.57
C ALA A 164 -0.47 -12.67 -9.05
N ILE A 165 0.35 -11.90 -9.76
CA ILE A 165 1.77 -11.74 -9.50
C ILE A 165 2.07 -10.24 -9.44
N LEU A 166 2.78 -9.82 -8.39
CA LEU A 166 3.35 -8.50 -8.21
C LEU A 166 4.87 -8.64 -8.13
N THR A 167 5.57 -8.19 -9.17
CA THR A 167 7.03 -8.20 -9.25
C THR A 167 7.59 -6.82 -8.93
N LEU A 168 8.57 -6.77 -8.04
CA LEU A 168 9.31 -5.58 -7.66
C LEU A 168 10.77 -5.76 -8.06
N THR A 169 11.24 -4.91 -8.97
CA THR A 169 12.62 -4.92 -9.46
C THR A 169 13.35 -3.68 -8.97
N ASP A 170 14.48 -3.89 -8.29
CA ASP A 170 15.28 -2.82 -7.73
C ASP A 170 16.05 -2.07 -8.82
N LYS A 171 15.80 -0.77 -8.95
CA LYS A 171 16.45 0.11 -9.92
C LYS A 171 17.87 0.48 -9.51
N LEU A 172 18.25 0.29 -8.25
CA LEU A 172 19.61 0.52 -7.77
C LEU A 172 20.53 -0.68 -8.00
N CYS A 173 19.98 -1.83 -8.34
CA CYS A 173 20.78 -2.96 -8.76
C CYS A 173 21.46 -2.65 -10.10
N LYS A 174 22.79 -2.70 -10.13
CA LYS A 174 23.62 -2.37 -11.30
C LYS A 174 24.28 -3.58 -11.97
N ALA A 175 24.26 -4.75 -11.33
CA ALA A 175 24.80 -6.02 -11.84
C ALA A 175 24.06 -7.20 -11.17
N ASP A 176 23.79 -8.27 -11.94
CA ASP A 176 23.10 -9.50 -11.49
C ASP A 176 21.69 -9.24 -10.92
N CYS A 177 20.89 -8.47 -11.67
CA CYS A 177 19.57 -8.00 -11.24
C CYS A 177 18.39 -8.80 -11.79
N GLY A 178 18.66 -9.82 -12.59
CA GLY A 178 17.71 -10.85 -13.02
C GLY A 178 18.32 -12.21 -12.73
N ALA A 179 17.49 -13.24 -12.56
CA ALA A 179 18.02 -14.58 -12.72
C ALA A 179 18.45 -14.71 -14.18
N GLU A 180 19.71 -15.06 -14.38
CA GLU A 180 20.25 -15.33 -15.71
C GLU A 180 19.66 -16.62 -16.30
#